data_AF-A0A938GWU0-F1
#
_entry.id   AF-A0A938GWU0-F1
#
_cell.length_a   1.000
_cell.length_b   1.000
_cell.length_c   1.000
_cell.angle_alpha   90.00
_cell.angle_beta   90.00
_cell.angle_gamma   90.00
#
_symmetry.space_group_name_H-M   'P 1'
#
loop_
_entity.id
_entity.type
_entity.pdbx_description
1 polymer ?
#
loop_
_entity_poly.entity_id
_entity_poly.type
_entity_poly.pdbx_seq_one_letter_code
_entity_poly.pdbx_strand_id
1 'polypeptide(L)'
;MEIHFAFPGGGQGEERSGGNYDFRGPDCVRALADVIRFATGRLAEREGRFIGELARGVKVLTGNVGVVGSSHGGNACGLAMAKHGDEFPNLAWYASMESPYGEGAANVELGGHESGVNPAYDPKTGALDLSRLAWSAELAPGLFRKPMLVATREMRGAFYFDLNRDGRFTREDDFPANCFVGDAGQGAKAWYSPRILAEAERRKLTGGSRPAHLPSLEEAREFWAWRDAAPSISEAVRHCPKLAVIVYANERDHVQADPAHTHILVQVEGFRQAGARWVRLNPDRAYVERVAPPGARAARSLALADNPAGRPWTRANITEGLEPAALPIGVYMQAAVGELADRAHAGNWAPNLDEVLFPEAPRAALPPSPLSR
;
A
#
# COMPACT_ATOMS: atom_id res chain seq x y z
N MET A 1 13.77 -4.66 -17.65
CA MET A 1 13.46 -6.02 -17.18
C MET A 1 12.51 -5.90 -16.00
N GLU A 2 11.50 -6.75 -15.93
CA GLU A 2 10.49 -6.74 -14.88
C GLU A 2 10.46 -8.12 -14.20
N ILE A 3 10.21 -8.16 -12.90
CA ILE A 3 10.05 -9.39 -12.12
C ILE A 3 8.67 -9.34 -11.48
N HIS A 4 7.85 -10.34 -11.77
CA HIS A 4 6.54 -10.50 -11.14
C HIS A 4 6.70 -11.43 -9.95
N PHE A 5 6.20 -11.01 -8.79
CA PHE A 5 6.34 -11.76 -7.55
C PHE A 5 5.00 -12.36 -7.12
N ALA A 6 4.97 -13.68 -7.00
CA ALA A 6 3.91 -14.40 -6.32
C ALA A 6 4.34 -14.69 -4.87
N PHE A 7 3.52 -14.25 -3.91
CA PHE A 7 3.70 -14.62 -2.51
C PHE A 7 3.73 -16.15 -2.33
N PRO A 8 4.34 -16.66 -1.24
CA PRO A 8 4.30 -18.09 -0.92
C PRO A 8 2.91 -18.69 -1.07
N GLY A 9 2.80 -19.83 -1.77
CA GLY A 9 1.54 -20.50 -2.09
C GLY A 9 0.64 -19.80 -3.12
N GLY A 10 1.03 -18.62 -3.62
CA GLY A 10 0.33 -17.86 -4.67
C GLY A 10 0.80 -18.19 -6.09
N GLY A 11 0.28 -17.47 -7.07
CA GLY A 11 0.59 -17.67 -8.50
C GLY A 11 -0.38 -18.61 -9.21
N GLN A 12 -0.22 -18.74 -10.53
CA GLN A 12 -1.09 -19.52 -11.41
C GLN A 12 -0.26 -20.47 -12.28
N GLY A 13 -0.78 -21.67 -12.54
CA GLY A 13 -0.13 -22.66 -13.41
C GLY A 13 1.31 -22.97 -12.98
N GLU A 14 2.24 -22.90 -13.93
CA GLU A 14 3.68 -23.15 -13.73
C GLU A 14 4.39 -22.03 -12.94
N GLU A 15 3.77 -20.86 -12.81
CA GLU A 15 4.29 -19.71 -12.03
C GLU A 15 3.85 -19.74 -10.57
N ARG A 16 3.33 -20.89 -10.09
CA ARG A 16 2.94 -21.05 -8.70
C ARG A 16 4.18 -21.08 -7.79
N SER A 17 4.19 -20.20 -6.80
CA SER A 17 5.19 -20.17 -5.74
C SER A 17 4.96 -21.31 -4.75
N GLY A 18 6.05 -21.89 -4.23
CA GLY A 18 5.99 -22.85 -3.12
C GLY A 18 5.68 -22.16 -1.78
N GLY A 19 5.69 -22.94 -0.69
CA GLY A 19 5.45 -22.42 0.66
C GLY A 19 3.97 -22.14 0.98
N ASN A 20 3.73 -21.56 2.16
CA ASN A 20 2.39 -21.30 2.68
C ASN A 20 2.11 -19.81 2.76
N TYR A 21 0.95 -19.38 2.28
CA TYR A 21 0.53 -17.99 2.36
C TYR A 21 0.11 -17.63 3.79
N ASP A 22 0.97 -16.92 4.52
CA ASP A 22 0.72 -16.43 5.87
C ASP A 22 0.02 -15.06 5.89
N PHE A 23 -0.78 -14.74 4.86
CA PHE A 23 -1.51 -13.48 4.75
C PHE A 23 -0.64 -12.22 4.77
N ARG A 24 0.49 -12.23 4.06
CA ARG A 24 1.49 -11.14 4.07
C ARG A 24 2.21 -11.00 5.42
N GLY A 25 2.36 -12.10 6.15
CA GLY A 25 3.09 -12.14 7.41
C GLY A 25 4.61 -12.27 7.21
N PRO A 26 5.34 -12.73 8.24
CA PRO A 26 6.79 -12.91 8.20
C PRO A 26 7.32 -13.65 6.98
N ASP A 27 6.70 -14.75 6.57
CA ASP A 27 7.19 -15.59 5.48
C ASP A 27 7.01 -14.90 4.13
N CYS A 28 5.88 -14.22 3.94
CA CYS A 28 5.65 -13.40 2.75
C CYS A 28 6.63 -12.22 2.64
N VAL A 29 6.90 -11.53 3.76
CA VAL A 29 7.82 -10.39 3.80
C VAL A 29 9.26 -10.84 3.54
N ARG A 30 9.67 -11.98 4.12
CA ARG A 30 10.96 -12.62 3.85
C ARG A 30 11.11 -13.01 2.38
N ALA A 31 10.09 -13.67 1.81
CA ALA A 31 10.13 -14.08 0.41
C ALA A 31 10.28 -12.88 -0.54
N LEU A 32 9.57 -11.78 -0.28
CA LEU A 32 9.73 -10.54 -1.06
C LEU A 32 11.16 -9.98 -0.93
N ALA A 33 11.71 -9.94 0.29
CA ALA A 33 13.09 -9.52 0.53
C ALA A 33 14.10 -10.37 -0.25
N ASP A 34 13.92 -11.68 -0.35
CA ASP A 34 14.80 -12.55 -1.15
C ASP A 34 14.70 -12.29 -2.65
N VAL A 35 13.51 -11.96 -3.17
CA VAL A 35 13.37 -11.53 -4.56
C VAL A 35 14.07 -10.20 -4.81
N ILE A 36 14.00 -9.25 -3.87
CA ILE A 36 14.75 -7.99 -3.97
C ILE A 36 16.26 -8.26 -3.95
N ARG A 37 16.75 -9.17 -3.11
CA ARG A 37 18.15 -9.60 -3.11
C ARG A 37 18.55 -10.23 -4.44
N PHE A 38 17.69 -11.06 -5.02
CA PHE A 38 17.94 -11.64 -6.34
C PHE A 38 18.03 -10.55 -7.42
N ALA A 39 17.08 -9.62 -7.44
CA ALA A 39 17.04 -8.50 -8.38
C ALA A 39 18.27 -7.59 -8.28
N THR A 40 18.76 -7.36 -7.05
CA THR A 40 19.97 -6.56 -6.76
C THR A 40 21.27 -7.36 -6.91
N GLY A 41 21.21 -8.61 -7.40
CA GLY A 41 22.38 -9.47 -7.62
C GLY A 41 23.07 -9.95 -6.33
N ARG A 42 22.37 -9.91 -5.19
CA ARG A 42 22.84 -10.33 -3.86
C ARG A 42 22.48 -11.79 -3.55
N LEU A 43 21.54 -12.37 -4.27
CA LEU A 43 21.09 -13.75 -4.10
C LEU A 43 21.01 -14.41 -5.48
N ALA A 44 21.41 -15.67 -5.55
CA ALA A 44 21.23 -16.50 -6.74
C ALA A 44 19.89 -17.25 -6.67
N GLU A 45 19.36 -17.68 -7.81
CA GLU A 45 18.24 -18.61 -7.81
C GLU A 45 18.67 -20.03 -7.40
N ARG A 46 17.73 -20.98 -7.36
CA ARG A 46 17.91 -22.33 -6.83
C ARG A 46 19.06 -23.12 -7.48
N GLU A 47 19.32 -22.94 -8.77
CA GLU A 47 20.42 -23.57 -9.52
C GLU A 47 21.74 -22.77 -9.42
N GLY A 48 21.77 -21.73 -8.59
CA GLY A 48 22.99 -20.96 -8.30
C GLY A 48 23.28 -19.83 -9.29
N ARG A 49 22.37 -19.54 -10.24
CA ARG A 49 22.56 -18.44 -11.20
C ARG A 49 22.07 -17.10 -10.66
N PHE A 50 22.78 -16.04 -10.96
CA PHE A 50 22.34 -14.67 -10.69
C PHE A 50 21.50 -14.13 -11.84
N ILE A 51 20.73 -13.07 -11.56
CA ILE A 51 19.81 -12.47 -12.54
C ILE A 51 20.49 -12.05 -13.86
N GLY A 52 21.76 -11.62 -13.81
CA GLY A 52 22.52 -11.26 -15.00
C GLY A 52 22.84 -12.44 -15.92
N GLU A 53 22.87 -13.66 -15.39
CA GLU A 53 23.09 -14.90 -16.16
C GLU A 53 21.80 -15.41 -16.79
N LEU A 54 20.64 -15.08 -16.19
CA LEU A 54 19.32 -15.42 -16.74
C LEU A 54 18.88 -14.45 -17.84
N ALA A 55 19.19 -13.16 -17.69
CA ALA A 55 18.80 -12.10 -18.62
C ALA A 55 19.68 -12.09 -19.89
N ARG A 56 19.53 -13.10 -20.74
CA ARG A 56 20.33 -13.23 -21.96
C ARG A 56 20.12 -12.03 -22.90
N GLY A 57 21.23 -11.42 -23.31
CA GLY A 57 21.23 -10.31 -24.27
C GLY A 57 20.91 -8.94 -23.69
N VAL A 58 20.73 -8.80 -22.36
CA VAL A 58 20.48 -7.51 -21.70
C VAL A 58 21.42 -7.36 -20.50
N LYS A 59 22.16 -6.25 -20.44
CA LYS A 59 22.95 -5.91 -19.25
C LYS A 59 22.00 -5.52 -18.11
N VAL A 60 21.94 -6.34 -17.07
CA VAL A 60 21.14 -6.04 -15.88
C VAL A 60 21.84 -4.98 -15.02
N LEU A 61 21.13 -3.88 -14.72
CA LEU A 61 21.61 -2.82 -13.84
C LEU A 61 21.24 -3.13 -12.39
N THR A 62 21.97 -4.03 -11.74
CA THR A 62 21.70 -4.46 -10.34
C THR A 62 21.85 -3.33 -9.30
N GLY A 63 22.42 -2.19 -9.68
CA GLY A 63 22.47 -0.95 -8.88
C GLY A 63 21.32 0.05 -9.16
N ASN A 64 20.46 -0.24 -10.14
CA ASN A 64 19.25 0.53 -10.44
C ASN A 64 18.05 -0.43 -10.41
N VAL A 65 17.76 -0.90 -9.20
CA VAL A 65 16.64 -1.79 -8.92
C VAL A 65 15.67 -1.02 -8.05
N GLY A 66 14.39 -1.16 -8.34
CA GLY A 66 13.34 -0.67 -7.47
C GLY A 66 12.19 -1.63 -7.34
N VAL A 67 11.30 -1.30 -6.42
CA VAL A 67 10.09 -2.09 -6.14
C VAL A 67 8.87 -1.24 -6.41
N VAL A 68 7.85 -1.86 -7.00
CA VAL A 68 6.54 -1.26 -7.17
C VAL A 68 5.57 -2.01 -6.27
N GLY A 69 4.91 -1.29 -5.36
CA GLY A 69 3.92 -1.86 -4.46
C GLY A 69 2.57 -1.19 -4.67
N SER A 70 1.50 -1.97 -4.80
CA SER A 70 0.14 -1.47 -4.96
C SER A 70 -0.78 -2.00 -3.87
N SER A 71 -1.68 -1.15 -3.35
CA SER A 71 -2.59 -1.53 -2.27
C SER A 71 -1.82 -2.21 -1.13
N HIS A 72 -2.27 -3.35 -0.58
CA HIS A 72 -1.54 -4.10 0.45
C HIS A 72 -0.13 -4.57 0.03
N GLY A 73 0.18 -4.65 -1.27
CA GLY A 73 1.51 -4.95 -1.78
C GLY A 73 2.55 -3.91 -1.37
N GLY A 74 2.19 -2.62 -1.28
CA GLY A 74 3.13 -1.60 -0.81
C GLY A 74 3.43 -1.69 0.68
N ASN A 75 2.47 -2.10 1.53
CA ASN A 75 2.78 -2.43 2.92
C ASN A 75 3.84 -3.55 3.01
N ALA A 76 3.71 -4.60 2.19
CA ALA A 76 4.72 -5.65 2.14
C ALA A 76 6.09 -5.12 1.68
N CYS A 77 6.13 -4.20 0.71
CA CYS A 77 7.36 -3.55 0.26
C CYS A 77 8.01 -2.73 1.38
N GLY A 78 7.24 -1.88 2.05
CA GLY A 78 7.69 -1.07 3.18
C GLY A 78 8.26 -1.93 4.31
N LEU A 79 7.59 -3.04 4.64
CA LEU A 79 8.04 -3.96 5.68
C LEU A 79 9.26 -4.78 5.28
N ALA A 80 9.37 -5.18 4.00
CA ALA A 80 10.57 -5.85 3.51
C ALA A 80 11.79 -4.92 3.64
N MET A 81 11.66 -3.66 3.23
CA MET A 81 12.71 -2.64 3.41
C MET A 81 13.03 -2.43 4.90
N ALA A 82 12.01 -2.28 5.74
CA ALA A 82 12.20 -2.02 7.16
C ALA A 82 12.84 -3.18 7.93
N LYS A 83 12.55 -4.43 7.58
CA LYS A 83 13.01 -5.60 8.34
C LYS A 83 14.24 -6.27 7.74
N HIS A 84 14.47 -6.12 6.44
CA HIS A 84 15.51 -6.83 5.70
C HIS A 84 16.36 -5.93 4.80
N GLY A 85 16.16 -4.61 4.80
CA GLY A 85 16.83 -3.67 3.88
C GLY A 85 18.35 -3.73 3.91
N ASP A 86 18.96 -4.06 5.06
CA ASP A 86 20.41 -4.23 5.21
C ASP A 86 20.97 -5.35 4.32
N GLU A 87 20.13 -6.29 3.86
CA GLU A 87 20.52 -7.37 2.95
C GLU A 87 20.54 -6.93 1.48
N PHE A 88 19.93 -5.78 1.17
CA PHE A 88 19.86 -5.19 -0.18
C PHE A 88 20.04 -3.66 -0.15
N PRO A 89 21.17 -3.15 0.38
CA PRO A 89 21.41 -1.72 0.60
C PRO A 89 21.54 -0.90 -0.71
N ASN A 90 21.50 -1.56 -1.87
CA ASN A 90 21.54 -0.95 -3.19
C ASN A 90 20.16 -0.79 -3.83
N LEU A 91 19.08 -1.09 -3.12
CA LEU A 91 17.73 -0.76 -3.59
C LEU A 91 17.66 0.76 -3.83
N ALA A 92 17.43 1.13 -5.08
CA ALA A 92 17.55 2.51 -5.53
C ALA A 92 16.26 3.29 -5.30
N TRP A 93 15.11 2.66 -5.51
CA TRP A 93 13.84 3.37 -5.46
C TRP A 93 12.63 2.49 -5.13
N TYR A 94 11.56 3.14 -4.67
CA TYR A 94 10.27 2.54 -4.37
C TYR A 94 9.14 3.40 -4.94
N ALA A 95 8.22 2.78 -5.67
CA ALA A 95 6.98 3.40 -6.13
C ALA A 95 5.78 2.77 -5.40
N SER A 96 5.05 3.56 -4.64
CA SER A 96 3.84 3.14 -3.93
C SER A 96 2.59 3.59 -4.68
N MET A 97 1.65 2.69 -4.93
CA MET A 97 0.35 2.97 -5.54
C MET A 97 -0.74 2.84 -4.47
N GLU A 98 -1.14 3.99 -3.91
CA GLU A 98 -2.23 4.12 -2.93
C GLU A 98 -2.22 3.03 -1.86
N SER A 99 -1.04 2.64 -1.38
CA SER A 99 -0.94 1.56 -0.41
C SER A 99 -1.47 2.01 0.95
N PRO A 100 -2.34 1.24 1.63
CA PRO A 100 -3.00 1.69 2.84
C PRO A 100 -2.05 1.58 4.03
N TYR A 101 -1.08 2.48 4.13
CA TYR A 101 -0.20 2.64 5.28
C TYR A 101 -1.03 3.18 6.45
N GLY A 102 -0.95 2.50 7.58
CA GLY A 102 -1.81 2.62 8.73
C GLY A 102 -2.82 1.47 8.76
N GLU A 103 -2.87 0.73 9.86
CA GLU A 103 -3.79 -0.39 10.03
C GLU A 103 -5.27 0.03 9.91
N GLY A 104 -5.58 1.28 10.29
CA GLY A 104 -6.91 1.85 10.11
C GLY A 104 -7.26 2.10 8.64
N ALA A 105 -6.28 2.44 7.80
CA ALA A 105 -6.48 2.55 6.35
C ALA A 105 -6.63 1.15 5.72
N ALA A 106 -5.82 0.17 6.15
CA ALA A 106 -5.93 -1.21 5.69
C ALA A 106 -7.31 -1.81 5.99
N ASN A 107 -7.90 -1.41 7.12
CA ASN A 107 -9.26 -1.77 7.53
C ASN A 107 -10.34 -0.82 7.01
N VAL A 108 -10.02 0.27 6.30
CA VAL A 108 -11.04 1.20 5.78
C VAL A 108 -11.87 1.83 6.93
N GLU A 109 -11.24 2.11 8.07
CA GLU A 109 -11.91 2.58 9.29
C GLU A 109 -12.45 4.01 9.17
N LEU A 110 -11.82 4.83 8.32
CA LEU A 110 -12.24 6.20 8.05
C LEU A 110 -13.32 6.28 6.95
N GLY A 111 -13.64 5.14 6.34
CA GLY A 111 -14.59 5.04 5.25
C GLY A 111 -13.94 4.64 3.93
N GLY A 112 -14.69 3.89 3.13
CA GLY A 112 -14.30 3.43 1.80
C GLY A 112 -15.20 4.02 0.73
N HIS A 113 -14.74 4.02 -0.50
CA HIS A 113 -15.47 4.54 -1.66
C HIS A 113 -16.92 4.02 -1.73
N GLU A 114 -17.15 2.75 -1.38
CA GLU A 114 -18.49 2.14 -1.40
C GLU A 114 -19.34 2.45 -0.16
N SER A 115 -18.73 2.69 0.99
CA SER A 115 -19.42 2.94 2.27
C SER A 115 -19.59 4.42 2.57
N GLY A 116 -18.87 5.30 1.85
CA GLY A 116 -18.69 6.70 2.23
C GLY A 116 -17.75 6.88 3.43
N VAL A 117 -17.54 8.14 3.79
CA VAL A 117 -16.76 8.56 4.96
C VAL A 117 -17.48 8.13 6.23
N ASN A 118 -16.73 7.59 7.20
CA ASN A 118 -17.26 7.27 8.51
C ASN A 118 -17.77 8.53 9.23
N PRO A 119 -19.06 8.66 9.59
CA PRO A 119 -19.57 9.87 10.24
C PRO A 119 -18.97 10.17 11.62
N ALA A 120 -18.34 9.19 12.28
CA ALA A 120 -17.59 9.40 13.51
C ALA A 120 -16.19 10.02 13.28
N TYR A 121 -15.77 10.17 12.02
CA TYR A 121 -14.48 10.74 11.65
C TYR A 121 -14.60 12.22 11.27
N ASP A 122 -13.69 13.05 11.79
CA ASP A 122 -13.51 14.43 11.36
C ASP A 122 -12.30 14.55 10.41
N PRO A 123 -12.52 14.77 9.10
CA PRO A 123 -11.42 14.88 8.14
C PRO A 123 -10.55 16.14 8.32
N LYS A 124 -11.00 17.16 9.06
CA LYS A 124 -10.17 18.35 9.30
C LYS A 124 -9.08 18.05 10.31
N THR A 125 -9.45 17.42 11.42
CA THR A 125 -8.52 17.10 12.52
C THR A 125 -7.86 15.74 12.37
N GLY A 126 -8.46 14.82 11.60
CA GLY A 126 -8.05 13.43 11.55
C GLY A 126 -8.52 12.60 12.76
N ALA A 127 -9.34 13.18 13.64
CA ALA A 127 -9.84 12.51 14.82
C ALA A 127 -10.99 11.54 14.46
N LEU A 128 -10.93 10.33 15.00
CA LEU A 128 -12.04 9.39 14.98
C LEU A 128 -12.66 9.34 16.38
N ASP A 129 -13.96 9.63 16.48
CA ASP A 129 -14.72 9.58 17.73
C ASP A 129 -14.99 8.13 18.17
N LEU A 130 -14.00 7.56 18.86
CA LEU A 130 -14.09 6.23 19.44
C LEU A 130 -15.14 6.11 20.55
N SER A 131 -15.69 7.22 21.07
CA SER A 131 -16.81 7.15 22.02
C SER A 131 -18.07 6.56 21.40
N ARG A 132 -18.19 6.61 20.06
CA ARG A 132 -19.28 5.97 19.29
C ARG A 132 -19.10 4.48 19.11
N LEU A 133 -17.92 3.93 19.41
CA LEU A 133 -17.67 2.50 19.24
C LEU A 133 -18.63 1.69 20.12
N ALA A 134 -19.28 0.69 19.51
CA ALA A 134 -20.22 -0.23 20.11
C ALA A 134 -20.01 -1.64 19.55
N TRP A 135 -20.64 -2.63 20.18
CA TRP A 135 -20.53 -4.04 19.83
C TRP A 135 -21.90 -4.63 19.54
N SER A 136 -22.01 -5.42 18.47
CA SER A 136 -23.21 -6.20 18.16
C SER A 136 -22.84 -7.67 18.05
N ALA A 137 -23.49 -8.51 18.85
CA ALA A 137 -23.32 -9.97 18.81
C ALA A 137 -23.85 -10.58 17.51
N GLU A 138 -24.80 -9.93 16.84
CA GLU A 138 -25.45 -10.44 15.62
C GLU A 138 -24.75 -10.00 14.34
N LEU A 139 -23.97 -8.93 14.39
CA LEU A 139 -23.29 -8.38 13.22
C LEU A 139 -22.12 -9.28 12.80
N ALA A 140 -22.02 -9.56 11.50
CA ALA A 140 -20.86 -10.27 10.95
C ALA A 140 -19.69 -9.29 10.73
N PRO A 141 -18.45 -9.67 11.10
CA PRO A 141 -17.27 -8.82 10.88
C PRO A 141 -16.82 -8.84 9.41
N GLY A 142 -16.12 -7.79 9.00
CA GLY A 142 -15.42 -7.72 7.71
C GLY A 142 -15.98 -6.69 6.73
N LEU A 143 -15.43 -6.69 5.51
CA LEU A 143 -15.82 -5.79 4.44
C LEU A 143 -17.12 -6.29 3.78
N PHE A 144 -18.24 -5.62 4.05
CA PHE A 144 -19.62 -6.01 3.70
C PHE A 144 -19.88 -6.46 2.25
N ARG A 145 -19.00 -6.14 1.29
CA ARG A 145 -19.21 -6.38 -0.14
C ARG A 145 -18.15 -7.25 -0.82
N LYS A 146 -17.07 -7.63 -0.14
CA LYS A 146 -16.10 -8.58 -0.71
C LYS A 146 -16.54 -10.02 -0.39
N PRO A 147 -16.43 -10.97 -1.32
CA PRO A 147 -16.71 -12.36 -1.02
C PRO A 147 -15.78 -12.83 0.09
N MET A 148 -16.34 -12.95 1.28
CA MET A 148 -15.68 -13.48 2.46
C MET A 148 -15.44 -14.98 2.25
N LEU A 149 -14.26 -15.48 2.65
CA LEU A 149 -13.94 -16.91 2.62
C LEU A 149 -15.05 -17.69 3.32
N VAL A 150 -15.40 -18.88 2.84
CA VAL A 150 -16.57 -19.65 3.34
C VAL A 150 -16.56 -19.80 4.87
N ALA A 151 -15.39 -20.05 5.47
CA ALA A 151 -15.19 -20.18 6.92
C ALA A 151 -15.52 -18.92 7.74
N THR A 152 -15.68 -17.76 7.11
CA THR A 152 -15.88 -16.47 7.78
C THR A 152 -17.33 -15.97 7.70
N ARG A 153 -18.20 -16.63 6.91
CA ARG A 153 -19.62 -16.25 6.75
C ARG A 153 -20.47 -16.52 8.00
N GLU A 154 -20.00 -17.44 8.84
CA GLU A 154 -20.66 -17.84 10.08
C GLU A 154 -20.21 -17.03 11.30
N MET A 155 -19.18 -16.18 11.15
CA MET A 155 -18.72 -15.32 12.25
C MET A 155 -19.83 -14.33 12.64
N ARG A 156 -20.05 -14.20 13.95
CA ARG A 156 -21.03 -13.33 14.59
C ARG A 156 -20.36 -12.59 15.73
N GLY A 157 -20.62 -11.31 15.85
CA GLY A 157 -19.90 -10.42 16.75
C GLY A 157 -18.97 -9.49 15.99
N ALA A 158 -19.35 -8.22 15.89
CA ALA A 158 -18.55 -7.18 15.26
C ALA A 158 -18.73 -5.81 15.93
N PHE A 159 -17.74 -4.95 15.74
CA PHE A 159 -17.80 -3.57 16.17
C PHE A 159 -18.50 -2.70 15.13
N TYR A 160 -19.13 -1.63 15.60
CA TYR A 160 -19.72 -0.58 14.78
C TYR A 160 -19.65 0.76 15.53
N PHE A 161 -19.87 1.85 14.81
CA PHE A 161 -20.04 3.18 15.38
C PHE A 161 -21.54 3.44 15.52
N ASP A 162 -22.00 3.45 16.76
CA ASP A 162 -23.38 3.75 17.18
C ASP A 162 -23.60 5.27 17.12
N LEU A 163 -24.12 5.73 15.99
CA LEU A 163 -24.20 7.16 15.70
C LEU A 163 -25.42 7.77 16.39
N ASN A 164 -26.52 7.02 16.50
CA ASN A 164 -27.76 7.44 17.14
C ASN A 164 -27.81 7.19 18.67
N ARG A 165 -26.86 6.40 19.21
CA ARG A 165 -26.70 6.03 20.62
C ARG A 165 -27.79 5.11 21.19
N ASP A 166 -28.38 4.25 20.37
CA ASP A 166 -29.42 3.31 20.81
C ASP A 166 -28.89 1.91 21.19
N GLY A 167 -27.59 1.67 20.95
CA GLY A 167 -26.90 0.41 21.26
C GLY A 167 -27.26 -0.74 20.31
N ARG A 168 -27.90 -0.49 19.17
CA ARG A 168 -28.31 -1.51 18.19
C ARG A 168 -27.90 -1.12 16.79
N PHE A 169 -27.06 -1.96 16.18
CA PHE A 169 -26.66 -1.76 14.79
C PHE A 169 -27.85 -1.80 13.82
N THR A 170 -28.07 -0.68 13.11
CA THR A 170 -28.85 -0.63 11.86
C THR A 170 -27.99 -0.12 10.71
N ARG A 171 -28.32 -0.48 9.46
CA ARG A 171 -27.54 0.00 8.31
C ARG A 171 -27.84 1.46 7.98
N GLU A 172 -29.01 1.91 8.38
CA GLU A 172 -29.54 3.24 8.11
C GLU A 172 -28.97 4.28 9.07
N ASP A 173 -28.78 3.90 10.34
CA ASP A 173 -28.38 4.85 11.39
C ASP A 173 -26.91 4.70 11.81
N ASP A 174 -26.25 3.57 11.53
CA ASP A 174 -24.90 3.30 12.03
C ASP A 174 -23.86 3.03 10.95
N PHE A 175 -22.60 3.09 11.37
CA PHE A 175 -21.46 2.81 10.50
C PHE A 175 -20.70 1.57 10.98
N PRO A 176 -20.56 0.51 10.18
CA PRO A 176 -19.82 -0.67 10.60
C PRO A 176 -18.32 -0.37 10.76
N ALA A 177 -17.70 -0.88 11.82
CA ALA A 177 -16.25 -0.87 11.94
C ALA A 177 -15.71 -2.02 11.08
N ASN A 178 -15.09 -1.68 9.96
CA ASN A 178 -14.50 -2.67 9.07
C ASN A 178 -13.24 -3.29 9.70
N CYS A 179 -12.95 -4.53 9.28
CA CYS A 179 -11.74 -5.24 9.67
C CYS A 179 -11.29 -6.21 8.57
N PHE A 180 -10.01 -6.56 8.59
CA PHE A 180 -9.50 -7.68 7.82
C PHE A 180 -9.95 -8.99 8.48
N VAL A 181 -10.44 -9.96 7.70
CA VAL A 181 -10.80 -11.28 8.22
C VAL A 181 -10.01 -12.34 7.49
N GLY A 182 -9.27 -13.15 8.24
CA GLY A 182 -8.39 -14.18 7.68
C GLY A 182 -7.73 -15.04 8.75
N ASP A 183 -7.17 -16.17 8.32
CA ASP A 183 -6.49 -17.13 9.18
C ASP A 183 -4.97 -16.97 9.08
N ALA A 184 -4.37 -16.32 10.07
CA ALA A 184 -2.92 -16.13 10.12
C ALA A 184 -2.19 -17.28 10.85
N GLY A 185 -2.75 -18.50 10.82
CA GLY A 185 -2.14 -19.71 11.40
C GLY A 185 -2.69 -20.10 12.78
N GLN A 186 -3.71 -19.41 13.28
CA GLN A 186 -4.33 -19.66 14.59
C GLN A 186 -5.87 -19.77 14.48
N GLY A 187 -6.37 -20.08 13.29
CA GLY A 187 -7.78 -19.97 12.96
C GLY A 187 -8.15 -18.58 12.45
N ALA A 188 -9.29 -18.51 11.76
CA ALA A 188 -9.77 -17.27 11.19
C ALA A 188 -10.18 -16.27 12.28
N LYS A 189 -9.67 -15.05 12.19
CA LYS A 189 -9.94 -13.95 13.14
C LYS A 189 -10.36 -12.67 12.42
N ALA A 190 -11.06 -11.80 13.13
CA ALA A 190 -11.44 -10.45 12.72
C ALA A 190 -10.40 -9.45 13.24
N TRP A 191 -9.42 -9.14 12.40
CA TRP A 191 -8.27 -8.29 12.71
C TRP A 191 -8.63 -6.82 12.62
N TYR A 192 -9.21 -6.28 13.69
CA TYR A 192 -9.37 -4.85 13.89
C TYR A 192 -8.03 -4.17 14.17
N SER A 193 -7.97 -2.84 14.04
CA SER A 193 -6.78 -2.10 14.49
C SER A 193 -6.59 -2.24 16.01
N PRO A 194 -5.33 -2.15 16.50
CA PRO A 194 -5.07 -2.10 17.93
C PRO A 194 -5.80 -0.95 18.64
N ARG A 195 -6.09 0.17 17.96
CA ARG A 195 -6.86 1.29 18.56
C ARG A 195 -8.32 0.91 18.85
N ILE A 196 -8.98 0.19 17.95
CA ILE A 196 -10.38 -0.27 18.16
C ILE A 196 -10.43 -1.28 19.29
N LEU A 197 -9.50 -2.23 19.31
CA LEU A 197 -9.44 -3.25 20.38
C LEU A 197 -9.10 -2.66 21.73
N ALA A 198 -8.14 -1.74 21.79
CA ALA A 198 -7.77 -1.06 23.03
C ALA A 198 -8.97 -0.29 23.62
N GLU A 199 -9.73 0.42 22.79
CA GLU A 199 -10.94 1.11 23.25
C GLU A 199 -12.02 0.13 23.70
N ALA A 200 -12.25 -0.95 22.94
CA ALA A 200 -13.24 -1.96 23.28
C ALA A 200 -12.93 -2.66 24.61
N GLU A 201 -11.66 -3.00 24.87
CA GLU A 201 -11.20 -3.56 26.14
C GLU A 201 -11.38 -2.56 27.28
N ARG A 202 -10.96 -1.30 27.08
CA ARG A 202 -11.09 -0.22 28.08
C ARG A 202 -12.54 -0.01 28.51
N ARG A 203 -13.47 -0.05 27.55
CA ARG A 203 -14.92 0.13 27.78
C ARG A 203 -15.67 -1.17 28.05
N LYS A 204 -15.00 -2.33 28.00
CA LYS A 204 -15.60 -3.66 28.17
C LYS A 204 -16.78 -3.91 27.21
N LEU A 205 -16.65 -3.48 25.94
CA LEU A 205 -17.76 -3.48 24.97
C LEU A 205 -18.27 -4.88 24.60
N THR A 206 -17.41 -5.89 24.66
CA THR A 206 -17.78 -7.28 24.33
C THR A 206 -18.38 -8.05 25.51
N GLY A 207 -18.66 -7.36 26.62
CA GLY A 207 -19.15 -7.98 27.85
C GLY A 207 -18.09 -8.84 28.55
N GLY A 208 -18.54 -9.94 29.16
CA GLY A 208 -17.69 -10.81 29.98
C GLY A 208 -16.98 -11.95 29.22
N SER A 209 -17.40 -12.28 28.00
CA SER A 209 -16.83 -13.37 27.20
C SER A 209 -16.44 -12.89 25.80
N ARG A 210 -15.13 -12.79 25.56
CA ARG A 210 -14.57 -12.46 24.24
C ARG A 210 -14.85 -13.59 23.24
N PRO A 211 -15.46 -13.32 22.07
CA PRO A 211 -15.59 -14.32 21.02
C PRO A 211 -14.24 -14.82 20.51
N ALA A 212 -14.14 -16.10 20.15
CA ALA A 212 -12.88 -16.74 19.75
C ALA A 212 -12.24 -16.12 18.48
N HIS A 213 -13.06 -15.58 17.57
CA HIS A 213 -12.56 -14.92 16.36
C HIS A 213 -12.07 -13.48 16.62
N LEU A 214 -12.30 -12.93 17.82
CA LEU A 214 -11.82 -11.60 18.16
C LEU A 214 -10.42 -11.70 18.79
N PRO A 215 -9.36 -11.18 18.14
CA PRO A 215 -8.02 -11.25 18.67
C PRO A 215 -7.88 -10.44 19.96
N SER A 216 -6.92 -10.83 20.80
CA SER A 216 -6.45 -9.96 21.89
C SER A 216 -5.78 -8.71 21.32
N LEU A 217 -5.64 -7.67 22.15
CA LEU A 217 -4.86 -6.49 21.76
C LEU A 217 -3.41 -6.83 21.38
N GLU A 218 -2.80 -7.78 22.07
CA GLU A 218 -1.44 -8.26 21.79
C GLU A 218 -1.36 -8.97 20.43
N GLU A 219 -2.27 -9.92 20.18
CA GLU A 219 -2.34 -10.65 18.91
C GLU A 219 -2.55 -9.69 17.73
N ALA A 220 -3.39 -8.67 17.88
CA ALA A 220 -3.59 -7.67 16.84
C ALA A 220 -2.34 -6.82 16.59
N ARG A 221 -1.60 -6.44 17.64
CA ARG A 221 -0.32 -5.72 17.48
C ARG A 221 0.70 -6.58 16.73
N GLU A 222 0.81 -7.86 17.08
CA GLU A 222 1.69 -8.80 16.37
C GLU A 222 1.29 -8.98 14.91
N PHE A 223 -0.01 -9.13 14.64
CA PHE A 223 -0.55 -9.25 13.29
C PHE A 223 -0.24 -8.02 12.43
N TRP A 224 -0.47 -6.82 12.95
CA TRP A 224 -0.26 -5.57 12.23
C TRP A 224 1.21 -5.17 12.13
N ALA A 225 2.09 -5.62 13.04
CA ALA A 225 3.55 -5.42 12.95
C ALA A 225 4.20 -6.05 11.69
N TRP A 226 3.44 -6.87 10.96
CA TRP A 226 3.83 -7.48 9.69
C TRP A 226 2.90 -7.08 8.52
N ARG A 227 1.94 -6.18 8.71
CA ARG A 227 0.96 -5.81 7.66
C ARG A 227 0.74 -4.31 7.52
N ASP A 228 1.15 -3.52 8.50
CA ASP A 228 1.19 -2.07 8.42
C ASP A 228 2.64 -1.58 8.38
N ALA A 229 2.99 -0.92 7.28
CA ALA A 229 4.31 -0.35 7.08
C ALA A 229 4.46 1.07 7.66
N ALA A 230 3.37 1.75 8.06
CA ALA A 230 3.42 3.14 8.55
C ALA A 230 4.41 3.34 9.71
N PRO A 231 4.41 2.51 10.78
CA PRO A 231 5.35 2.68 11.89
C PRO A 231 6.80 2.35 11.51
N SER A 232 7.01 1.71 10.35
CA SER A 232 8.28 1.14 9.93
C SER A 232 9.01 1.98 8.88
N ILE A 233 8.46 3.13 8.47
CA ILE A 233 9.06 3.98 7.42
C ILE A 233 10.49 4.43 7.78
N SER A 234 10.71 4.90 9.02
CA SER A 234 12.04 5.34 9.46
C SER A 234 13.09 4.22 9.37
N GLU A 235 12.71 3.00 9.74
CA GLU A 235 13.59 1.83 9.63
C GLU A 235 13.85 1.43 8.18
N ALA A 236 12.84 1.52 7.31
CA ALA A 236 13.01 1.29 5.87
C ALA A 236 14.03 2.26 5.26
N VAL A 237 13.97 3.54 5.61
CA VAL A 237 14.95 4.54 5.13
C VAL A 237 16.34 4.28 5.71
N ARG A 238 16.41 3.93 7.00
CA ARG A 238 17.69 3.63 7.67
C ARG A 238 18.43 2.46 7.00
N HIS A 239 17.71 1.39 6.69
CA HIS A 239 18.29 0.20 6.04
C HIS A 239 18.50 0.38 4.54
N CYS A 240 17.72 1.25 3.88
CA CYS A 240 17.84 1.56 2.46
C CYS A 240 18.25 3.04 2.24
N PRO A 241 19.50 3.43 2.53
CA PRO A 241 19.91 4.85 2.56
C PRO A 241 19.89 5.55 1.19
N LYS A 242 19.81 4.79 0.09
CA LYS A 242 19.74 5.34 -1.27
C LYS A 242 18.31 5.55 -1.77
N LEU A 243 17.31 5.17 -0.98
CA LEU A 243 15.93 5.04 -1.39
C LEU A 243 15.34 6.38 -1.85
N ALA A 244 15.00 6.46 -3.13
CA ALA A 244 14.10 7.48 -3.67
C ALA A 244 12.66 6.94 -3.73
N VAL A 245 11.67 7.78 -3.42
CA VAL A 245 10.28 7.35 -3.27
C VAL A 245 9.34 8.22 -4.10
N ILE A 246 8.45 7.58 -4.88
CA ILE A 246 7.23 8.20 -5.37
C ILE A 246 6.04 7.54 -4.69
N VAL A 247 5.18 8.36 -4.09
CA VAL A 247 3.86 7.92 -3.65
C VAL A 247 2.86 8.43 -4.68
N TYR A 248 2.24 7.51 -5.41
CA TYR A 248 1.15 7.82 -6.33
C TYR A 248 -0.19 7.88 -5.58
N ALA A 249 -0.96 8.92 -5.87
CA ALA A 249 -2.29 9.15 -5.35
C ALA A 249 -3.16 9.93 -6.35
N ASN A 250 -4.40 9.48 -6.49
CA ASN A 250 -5.41 10.08 -7.35
C ASN A 250 -6.43 10.90 -6.54
N GLU A 251 -7.11 11.86 -7.18
CA GLU A 251 -8.25 12.57 -6.60
C GLU A 251 -9.37 11.62 -6.17
N ARG A 252 -9.50 10.48 -6.87
CA ARG A 252 -10.38 9.38 -6.49
C ARG A 252 -9.54 8.18 -6.11
N ASP A 253 -9.36 8.03 -4.81
CA ASP A 253 -8.68 6.88 -4.23
C ASP A 253 -9.34 5.55 -4.65
N HIS A 254 -8.54 4.53 -4.88
CA HIS A 254 -9.00 3.21 -5.30
C HIS A 254 -9.82 2.47 -4.22
N VAL A 255 -9.69 2.83 -2.94
CA VAL A 255 -10.41 2.19 -1.83
C VAL A 255 -10.98 3.19 -0.82
N GLN A 256 -10.21 4.18 -0.39
CA GLN A 256 -10.56 5.05 0.74
C GLN A 256 -11.55 6.14 0.33
N ALA A 257 -12.36 6.61 1.28
CA ALA A 257 -13.21 7.79 1.10
C ALA A 257 -12.71 9.02 1.88
N ASP A 258 -11.63 8.88 2.66
CA ASP A 258 -11.06 9.97 3.44
C ASP A 258 -10.59 11.12 2.52
N PRO A 259 -11.23 12.30 2.55
CA PRO A 259 -10.91 13.40 1.64
C PRO A 259 -9.55 14.04 1.94
N ALA A 260 -8.95 13.75 3.10
CA ALA A 260 -7.60 14.20 3.43
C ALA A 260 -6.53 13.16 3.03
N HIS A 261 -6.90 12.05 2.39
CA HIS A 261 -5.99 11.00 1.93
C HIS A 261 -4.94 10.64 3.00
N THR A 262 -5.37 10.40 4.25
CA THR A 262 -4.47 10.27 5.40
C THR A 262 -3.38 9.22 5.18
N HIS A 263 -3.71 8.09 4.54
CA HIS A 263 -2.72 7.04 4.25
C HIS A 263 -1.66 7.45 3.20
N ILE A 264 -1.99 8.37 2.28
CA ILE A 264 -1.02 8.98 1.36
C ILE A 264 -0.13 9.96 2.12
N LEU A 265 -0.74 10.81 2.97
CA LEU A 265 0.00 11.73 3.84
C LEU A 265 1.02 10.99 4.70
N VAL A 266 0.59 9.91 5.36
CA VAL A 266 1.46 9.05 6.19
C VAL A 266 2.67 8.55 5.39
N GLN A 267 2.48 8.17 4.13
CA GLN A 267 3.59 7.72 3.28
C GLN A 267 4.51 8.85 2.87
N VAL A 268 3.98 9.86 2.16
CA VAL A 268 4.82 10.90 1.56
C VAL A 268 5.55 11.70 2.63
N GLU A 269 4.86 12.07 3.73
CA GLU A 269 5.49 12.78 4.84
C GLU A 269 6.35 11.86 5.69
N GLY A 270 5.94 10.61 5.89
CA GLY A 270 6.74 9.63 6.63
C GLY A 270 8.11 9.42 5.98
N PHE A 271 8.16 9.17 4.67
CA PHE A 271 9.42 8.99 3.94
C PHE A 271 10.24 10.28 3.90
N ARG A 272 9.59 11.44 3.73
CA ARG A 272 10.26 12.75 3.72
C ARG A 272 10.90 13.07 5.07
N GLN A 273 10.17 12.87 6.17
CA GLN A 273 10.64 13.14 7.53
C GLN A 273 11.67 12.12 8.02
N ALA A 274 11.58 10.86 7.55
CA ALA A 274 12.59 9.84 7.78
C ALA A 274 13.93 10.11 7.05
N GLY A 275 13.96 11.07 6.13
CA GLY A 275 15.18 11.44 5.40
C GLY A 275 15.50 10.54 4.21
N ALA A 276 14.47 9.98 3.55
CA ALA A 276 14.67 9.30 2.27
C ALA A 276 15.35 10.26 1.27
N ARG A 277 16.19 9.70 0.38
CA ARG A 277 17.07 10.47 -0.51
C ARG A 277 16.32 11.53 -1.31
N TRP A 278 15.14 11.17 -1.78
CA TRP A 278 14.28 11.99 -2.61
C TRP A 278 12.86 11.45 -2.48
N VAL A 279 11.86 12.32 -2.28
CA VAL A 279 10.46 11.91 -2.07
C VAL A 279 9.55 12.83 -2.84
N ARG A 280 8.60 12.26 -3.59
CA ARG A 280 7.62 13.02 -4.37
C ARG A 280 6.22 12.41 -4.25
N LEU A 281 5.21 13.28 -4.21
CA LEU A 281 3.81 12.91 -4.42
C LEU A 281 3.55 12.96 -5.92
N ASN A 282 3.17 11.83 -6.50
CA ASN A 282 2.94 11.64 -7.94
C ASN A 282 4.19 11.84 -8.81
N PRO A 283 4.26 11.18 -9.98
CA PRO A 283 5.37 11.35 -10.90
C PRO A 283 5.49 12.78 -11.45
N ASP A 284 6.63 13.08 -12.04
CA ASP A 284 6.87 14.28 -12.81
C ASP A 284 5.96 14.34 -14.03
N ARG A 285 5.37 15.51 -14.26
CA ARG A 285 4.44 15.72 -15.37
C ARG A 285 5.08 15.35 -16.71
N ALA A 286 6.38 15.63 -16.89
CA ALA A 286 7.09 15.27 -18.12
C ALA A 286 7.04 13.75 -18.38
N TYR A 287 7.14 12.94 -17.33
CA TYR A 287 7.02 11.49 -17.44
C TYR A 287 5.58 11.07 -17.72
N VAL A 288 4.58 11.63 -17.02
CA VAL A 288 3.17 11.33 -17.29
C VAL A 288 2.81 11.64 -18.75
N GLU A 289 3.19 12.82 -19.24
CA GLU A 289 2.95 13.25 -20.62
C GLU A 289 3.63 12.32 -21.64
N ARG A 290 4.79 11.75 -21.26
CA ARG A 290 5.55 10.85 -22.12
C ARG A 290 4.91 9.47 -22.27
N VAL A 291 4.24 8.95 -21.23
CA VAL A 291 3.60 7.62 -21.25
C VAL A 291 2.11 7.69 -21.59
N ALA A 292 1.47 8.85 -21.40
CA ALA A 292 0.05 9.01 -21.70
C ALA A 292 -0.25 8.72 -23.18
N PRO A 293 -1.38 8.07 -23.50
CA PRO A 293 -1.78 7.80 -24.87
C PRO A 293 -1.83 9.08 -25.72
N PRO A 294 -1.37 9.05 -26.99
CA PRO A 294 -1.49 10.20 -27.89
C PRO A 294 -2.93 10.72 -27.94
N GLY A 295 -3.11 12.04 -27.80
CA GLY A 295 -4.43 12.69 -27.82
C GLY A 295 -5.21 12.69 -26.50
N ALA A 296 -4.78 11.96 -25.47
CA ALA A 296 -5.45 11.96 -24.16
C ALA A 296 -5.50 13.35 -23.50
N ARG A 297 -4.48 14.18 -23.73
CA ARG A 297 -4.41 15.56 -23.22
C ARG A 297 -5.26 16.53 -24.06
N ALA A 298 -5.16 16.46 -25.38
CA ALA A 298 -5.87 17.35 -26.31
C ALA A 298 -7.39 17.14 -26.27
N ALA A 299 -7.84 15.92 -25.98
CA ALA A 299 -9.26 15.60 -25.87
C ALA A 299 -9.90 16.02 -24.52
N ARG A 300 -9.10 16.34 -23.49
CA ARG A 300 -9.61 16.44 -22.10
C ARG A 300 -9.12 17.63 -21.29
N SER A 301 -8.27 18.51 -21.81
CA SER A 301 -7.72 19.69 -21.10
C SER A 301 -7.26 19.37 -19.66
N LEU A 302 -6.62 18.21 -19.47
CA LEU A 302 -6.25 17.72 -18.14
C LEU A 302 -5.11 18.57 -17.55
N ALA A 303 -5.35 19.09 -16.35
CA ALA A 303 -4.30 19.66 -15.51
C ALA A 303 -3.62 18.52 -14.74
N LEU A 304 -2.51 18.02 -15.27
CA LEU A 304 -1.67 17.02 -14.61
C LEU A 304 -0.92 17.66 -13.45
N ALA A 305 -0.75 16.91 -12.35
CA ALA A 305 0.02 17.39 -11.21
C ALA A 305 1.51 17.52 -11.56
N ASP A 306 2.19 18.50 -10.97
CA ASP A 306 3.64 18.69 -11.13
C ASP A 306 4.28 19.14 -9.81
N ASN A 307 4.26 18.22 -8.85
CA ASN A 307 4.63 18.46 -7.47
C ASN A 307 6.14 18.44 -7.25
N PRO A 308 6.80 19.54 -6.83
CA PRO A 308 8.22 19.50 -6.53
C PRO A 308 8.54 18.47 -5.44
N ALA A 309 9.56 17.66 -5.68
CA ALA A 309 10.04 16.70 -4.69
C ALA A 309 10.46 17.40 -3.40
N GLY A 310 10.17 16.77 -2.26
CA GLY A 310 10.41 17.33 -0.93
C GLY A 310 9.40 18.39 -0.48
N ARG A 311 8.38 18.72 -1.28
CA ARG A 311 7.27 19.58 -0.85
C ARG A 311 6.57 18.96 0.38
N PRO A 312 6.38 19.71 1.47
CA PRO A 312 5.63 19.24 2.62
C PRO A 312 4.12 19.20 2.32
N TRP A 313 3.50 18.10 2.71
CA TRP A 313 2.07 17.86 2.60
C TRP A 313 1.38 17.81 3.95
N THR A 314 0.15 18.27 3.96
CA THR A 314 -0.72 18.35 5.13
C THR A 314 -2.14 18.00 4.73
N ARG A 315 -3.00 17.76 5.72
CA ARG A 315 -4.44 17.57 5.50
C ARG A 315 -5.10 18.74 4.76
N ALA A 316 -4.52 19.93 4.86
CA ALA A 316 -5.06 21.15 4.25
C ALA A 316 -4.69 21.33 2.77
N ASN A 317 -3.59 20.72 2.29
CA ASN A 317 -3.07 20.98 0.94
C ASN A 317 -2.83 19.73 0.09
N ILE A 318 -2.98 18.52 0.63
CA ILE A 318 -2.74 17.25 -0.10
C ILE A 318 -3.54 17.14 -1.39
N THR A 319 -4.78 17.66 -1.40
CA THR A 319 -5.67 17.63 -2.56
C THR A 319 -5.16 18.46 -3.73
N GLU A 320 -4.29 19.44 -3.51
CA GLU A 320 -3.66 20.24 -4.57
C GLU A 320 -2.67 19.44 -5.40
N GLY A 321 -2.15 18.33 -4.86
CA GLY A 321 -1.11 17.53 -5.50
C GLY A 321 -1.59 16.22 -6.11
N LEU A 322 -2.88 15.91 -6.05
CA LEU A 322 -3.42 14.65 -6.54
C LEU A 322 -3.51 14.63 -8.06
N GLU A 323 -3.31 13.45 -8.65
CA GLU A 323 -3.52 13.27 -10.08
C GLU A 323 -5.01 13.13 -10.41
N PRO A 324 -5.48 13.60 -11.58
CA PRO A 324 -6.86 13.45 -11.98
C PRO A 324 -7.23 11.98 -12.22
N ALA A 325 -8.49 11.61 -11.99
CA ALA A 325 -9.00 10.25 -12.19
C ALA A 325 -9.20 9.89 -13.67
N ALA A 326 -8.88 10.81 -14.58
CA ALA A 326 -9.15 10.67 -16.00
C ALA A 326 -8.21 9.69 -16.71
N LEU A 327 -6.98 9.50 -16.24
CA LEU A 327 -6.03 8.55 -16.83
C LEU A 327 -6.02 7.24 -16.03
N PRO A 328 -5.80 6.09 -16.69
CA PRO A 328 -5.64 4.82 -16.00
C PRO A 328 -4.45 4.87 -15.03
N ILE A 329 -4.62 4.30 -13.83
CA ILE A 329 -3.59 4.21 -12.78
C ILE A 329 -2.26 3.65 -13.33
N GLY A 330 -2.33 2.66 -14.23
CA GLY A 330 -1.14 2.07 -14.85
C GLY A 330 -0.25 3.07 -15.60
N VAL A 331 -0.82 4.16 -16.14
CA VAL A 331 -0.05 5.23 -16.81
C VAL A 331 0.83 5.95 -15.79
N TYR A 332 0.27 6.32 -14.65
CA TYR A 332 1.01 7.00 -13.59
C TYR A 332 2.06 6.09 -12.96
N MET A 333 1.76 4.81 -12.79
CA MET A 333 2.75 3.85 -12.27
C MET A 333 3.91 3.62 -13.23
N GLN A 334 3.64 3.54 -14.54
CA GLN A 334 4.71 3.50 -15.54
C GLN A 334 5.54 4.78 -15.54
N ALA A 335 4.90 5.95 -15.41
CA ALA A 335 5.59 7.23 -15.29
C ALA A 335 6.49 7.28 -14.05
N ALA A 336 5.99 6.83 -12.89
CA ALA A 336 6.75 6.79 -11.64
C ALA A 336 7.97 5.83 -11.74
N VAL A 337 7.78 4.65 -12.34
CA VAL A 337 8.89 3.71 -12.58
C VAL A 337 9.92 4.31 -13.52
N GLY A 338 9.48 4.90 -14.63
CA GLY A 338 10.36 5.56 -15.59
C GLY A 338 11.17 6.68 -14.95
N GLU A 339 10.50 7.57 -14.21
CA GLU A 339 11.16 8.69 -13.54
C GLU A 339 12.19 8.22 -12.52
N LEU A 340 11.81 7.30 -11.63
CA LEU A 340 12.71 6.82 -10.58
C LEU A 340 13.91 6.07 -11.16
N ALA A 341 13.69 5.22 -12.17
CA ALA A 341 14.77 4.50 -12.84
C ALA A 341 15.73 5.48 -13.56
N ASP A 342 15.19 6.47 -14.26
CA ASP A 342 16.00 7.42 -15.01
C ASP A 342 16.79 8.36 -14.09
N ARG A 343 16.17 8.87 -13.03
CA ARG A 343 16.86 9.69 -12.02
C ARG A 343 17.96 8.91 -11.32
N ALA A 344 17.70 7.64 -10.97
CA ALA A 344 18.70 6.76 -10.39
C ALA A 344 19.87 6.51 -11.35
N HIS A 345 19.59 6.38 -12.65
CA HIS A 345 20.62 6.18 -13.67
C HIS A 345 21.45 7.45 -13.92
N ALA A 346 20.80 8.60 -14.09
CA ALA A 346 21.43 9.89 -14.40
C ALA A 346 22.06 10.57 -13.16
N GLY A 347 21.68 10.16 -11.95
CA GLY A 347 22.06 10.85 -10.71
C GLY A 347 21.39 12.22 -10.55
N ASN A 348 20.28 12.48 -11.26
CA ASN A 348 19.57 13.76 -11.22
C ASN A 348 18.41 13.73 -10.22
N TRP A 349 18.60 14.43 -9.10
CA TRP A 349 17.62 14.53 -8.01
C TRP A 349 17.01 15.92 -7.87
N ALA A 350 16.96 16.69 -8.96
CA ALA A 350 16.28 17.97 -8.99
C ALA A 350 14.80 17.82 -8.56
N PRO A 351 14.19 18.82 -7.90
CA PRO A 351 12.80 18.73 -7.43
C PRO A 351 11.77 18.46 -8.54
N ASN A 352 11.94 19.10 -9.70
CA ASN A 352 11.15 18.93 -10.93
C ASN A 352 12.09 18.79 -12.14
N LEU A 353 11.55 18.29 -13.24
CA LEU A 353 12.20 18.23 -14.54
C LEU A 353 11.40 19.01 -15.58
N ASP A 354 12.09 19.70 -16.48
CA ASP A 354 11.45 20.35 -17.63
C ASP A 354 11.10 19.33 -18.74
N GLU A 355 11.85 18.23 -18.81
CA GLU A 355 11.69 17.14 -19.76
C GLU A 355 12.14 15.80 -19.17
N VAL A 356 11.75 14.69 -19.81
CA VAL A 356 12.24 13.36 -19.43
C VAL A 356 13.76 13.26 -19.65
N LEU A 357 14.47 12.56 -18.76
CA LEU A 357 15.94 12.51 -18.79
C LEU A 357 16.51 11.75 -19.99
N PHE A 358 15.73 10.82 -20.56
CA PHE A 358 16.11 10.03 -21.74
C PHE A 358 15.00 10.09 -22.80
N PRO A 359 14.87 11.21 -23.55
CA PRO A 359 13.77 11.41 -24.50
C PRO A 359 13.75 10.38 -25.64
N GLU A 360 14.94 9.90 -26.03
CA GLU A 360 15.18 8.90 -27.07
C GLU A 360 14.87 7.46 -26.64
N ALA A 361 14.58 7.22 -25.36
CA ALA A 361 14.23 5.88 -24.89
C ALA A 361 12.93 5.39 -25.58
N PRO A 362 12.83 4.09 -25.97
CA PRO A 362 11.64 3.57 -26.64
C PRO A 362 10.34 3.87 -25.87
N ARG A 363 9.28 4.33 -26.57
CA ARG A 363 7.96 4.62 -25.95
C ARG A 363 7.15 3.37 -25.62
N ALA A 364 7.40 2.28 -26.33
CA ALA A 364 6.57 1.09 -26.26
C ALA A 364 7.00 0.19 -25.10
N ALA A 365 6.01 -0.26 -24.32
CA ALA A 365 6.14 -1.48 -23.54
C ALA A 365 6.63 -2.60 -24.46
N LEU A 366 7.56 -3.42 -23.98
CA LEU A 366 7.72 -4.77 -24.54
C LEU A 366 6.31 -5.38 -24.69
N PRO A 367 6.03 -6.11 -25.80
CA PRO A 367 4.71 -6.69 -26.02
C PRO A 367 4.25 -7.42 -24.76
N PRO A 368 2.94 -7.39 -24.42
CA PRO A 368 2.45 -8.05 -23.23
C PRO A 368 2.93 -9.50 -23.23
N SER A 369 3.58 -9.90 -22.15
CA SER A 369 3.75 -11.33 -21.88
C SER A 369 2.35 -11.97 -21.97
N PRO A 370 2.18 -13.18 -22.54
CA PRO A 370 0.88 -13.79 -22.81
C PRO A 370 -0.03 -14.04 -21.59
N LEU A 371 0.33 -13.57 -20.39
CA LEU A 371 -0.24 -14.00 -19.11
C LEU A 371 -1.12 -12.96 -18.41
N SER A 372 -1.54 -11.88 -19.08
CA SER A 372 -2.64 -11.04 -18.55
C SER A 372 -4.01 -11.50 -19.06
N ARG A 373 -4.57 -12.55 -18.43
CA ARG A 373 -6.01 -12.81 -18.38
C ARG A 373 -6.42 -13.25 -16.98
#